data_AF-A0A2V6M0W7-F1
#
_entry.id   AF-A0A2V6M0W7-F1
#
_cell.length_a   1.000
_cell.length_b   1.000
_cell.length_c   1.000
_cell.angle_alpha   90.00
_cell.angle_beta   90.00
_cell.angle_gamma   90.00
#
_symmetry.space_group_name_H-M   'P 1'
#
loop_
_entity.id
_entity.type
_entity.pdbx_description
1 polymer ?
#
loop_
_entity_poly.entity_id
_entity_poly.type
_entity_poly.pdbx_seq_one_letter_code
_entity_poly.pdbx_strand_id
1 'polypeptide(L)' 'MNQLGIRSPSARVGDLVYFGRMLDKIRAHEKNELPPDYQTNLGRGFDEFCTNFLQVQYHDVVSRVKEGGSDEEILWWCFD' A
#
# COMPACT_ATOMS: atom_id res chain seq x y z
N MET A 1 -5.96 14.42 13.51
CA MET A 1 -6.49 13.07 13.16
C MET A 1 -6.55 13.02 11.65
N ASN A 2 -5.94 12.02 11.00
CA ASN A 2 -5.95 11.93 9.54
C ASN A 2 -7.36 11.52 9.10
N GLN A 3 -8.11 12.44 8.47
CA GLN A 3 -9.51 12.22 8.07
C GLN A 3 -9.69 11.10 7.03
N LEU A 4 -8.59 10.61 6.46
CA LEU A 4 -8.58 9.63 5.36
C LEU A 4 -8.35 8.19 5.81
N GLY A 5 -8.11 7.94 7.10
CA GLY A 5 -7.78 6.59 7.61
C GLY A 5 -6.41 6.04 7.16
N ILE A 6 -5.66 6.77 6.34
CA ILE A 6 -4.32 6.36 5.86
C ILE A 6 -3.29 6.56 6.97
N ARG A 7 -2.53 5.51 7.33
CA ARG A 7 -1.52 5.61 8.39
C ARG A 7 -0.32 6.50 8.04
N SER A 8 0.47 6.88 9.04
CA SER A 8 1.73 7.64 8.87
C SER A 8 2.70 6.90 7.94
N PRO A 9 3.52 7.60 7.13
CA PRO A 9 4.63 6.98 6.40
C PRO A 9 5.62 6.22 7.29
N SER A 10 5.76 6.61 8.55
CA SER A 10 6.63 5.95 9.54
C SER A 10 6.01 4.75 10.25
N ALA A 11 4.71 4.50 10.04
CA ALA A 11 4.06 3.32 10.59
C ALA A 11 4.62 2.07 9.92
N ARG A 12 4.84 1.02 10.72
CA ARG A 12 5.48 -0.21 10.27
C ARG A 12 4.47 -1.32 10.02
N VAL A 13 4.83 -2.21 9.10
CA VAL A 13 4.29 -3.56 8.94
C VAL A 13 5.51 -4.46 8.88
N GLY A 14 5.65 -5.38 9.84
CA GLY A 14 6.93 -6.02 10.11
C GLY A 14 8.04 -4.97 10.37
N ASP A 15 9.16 -5.11 9.66
CA ASP A 15 10.29 -4.18 9.73
C ASP A 15 10.27 -3.07 8.67
N LEU A 16 9.26 -3.03 7.81
CA LEU A 16 9.14 -2.02 6.75
C LEU A 16 8.26 -0.85 7.16
N VAL A 17 8.80 0.35 6.97
CA VAL A 17 8.01 1.59 6.95
C VAL A 17 7.34 1.76 5.58
N TYR A 18 6.34 2.63 5.51
CA TYR A 18 5.58 2.97 4.30
C TYR A 18 4.71 1.86 3.69
N PHE A 19 5.10 0.59 3.77
CA PHE A 19 4.36 -0.52 3.15
C PHE A 19 2.87 -0.53 3.53
N GLY A 20 2.56 -0.49 4.83
CA GLY A 20 1.15 -0.42 5.27
C GLY A 20 0.41 0.83 4.79
N ARG A 21 1.10 1.95 4.62
CA ARG A 21 0.51 3.17 4.04
C ARG A 21 0.17 2.98 2.56
N MET A 22 1.00 2.26 1.81
CA MET A 22 0.70 1.88 0.42
C MET A 22 -0.55 1.00 0.38
N LEU A 23 -0.67 0.00 1.26
CA LEU A 23 -1.86 -0.85 1.34
C LEU A 23 -3.14 -0.05 1.67
N ASP A 24 -3.06 0.89 2.63
CA ASP A 24 -4.17 1.77 2.97
C ASP A 24 -4.64 2.60 1.76
N LYS A 25 -3.69 3.13 0.97
CA LYS A 25 -4.02 3.88 -0.26
C LYS A 25 -4.74 2.99 -1.27
N ILE A 26 -4.29 1.75 -1.46
CA ILE A 26 -4.91 0.79 -2.38
C ILE A 26 -6.35 0.47 -1.93
N ARG A 27 -6.54 0.18 -0.63
CA ARG A 27 -7.86 -0.13 -0.06
C ARG A 27 -8.81 1.07 -0.12
N ALA A 28 -8.32 2.27 0.18
CA ALA A 28 -9.12 3.49 0.05
C ALA A 28 -9.51 3.77 -1.40
N HIS A 29 -8.61 3.49 -2.35
CA HIS A 29 -8.91 3.64 -3.78
C HIS A 29 -10.00 2.66 -4.23
N GLU A 30 -9.94 1.41 -3.78
CA GLU A 30 -10.97 0.40 -4.07
C GLU A 30 -12.36 0.83 -3.57
N LYS A 31 -12.43 1.48 -2.41
CA LYS A 31 -13.67 2.01 -1.82
C LYS A 31 -14.13 3.33 -2.41
N ASN A 32 -13.39 3.92 -3.37
CA ASN A 32 -13.60 5.27 -3.88
C ASN A 32 -13.51 6.37 -2.80
N GLU A 33 -12.77 6.11 -1.72
CA GLU A 33 -12.57 7.02 -0.59
C GLU A 33 -11.21 7.75 -0.67
N LEU A 34 -10.36 7.39 -1.64
CA LEU A 34 -9.05 8.03 -1.80
C LEU A 34 -9.19 9.43 -2.44
N PRO A 35 -8.63 10.50 -1.85
CA PRO A 35 -8.74 11.83 -2.41
C PRO A 35 -8.07 11.97 -3.79
N PRO A 36 -8.60 12.84 -4.67
CA PRO A 36 -8.07 13.01 -6.03
C PRO A 36 -6.56 13.23 -6.11
N ASP A 37 -6.00 14.04 -5.21
CA ASP A 37 -4.56 14.36 -5.17
C ASP A 37 -3.66 13.12 -4.97
N TYR A 38 -4.20 12.07 -4.33
CA TYR A 38 -3.49 10.82 -4.14
C TYR A 38 -3.66 9.86 -5.32
N GLN A 39 -4.75 9.96 -6.07
CA GLN A 39 -5.06 9.05 -7.18
C GLN A 39 -4.05 9.19 -8.33
N THR A 40 -3.64 10.42 -8.65
CA THR A 40 -2.67 10.69 -9.73
C THR A 40 -1.30 10.05 -9.47
N ASN A 41 -0.96 9.80 -8.20
CA ASN A 41 0.33 9.28 -7.76
C ASN A 41 0.24 7.83 -7.22
N LEU A 42 -0.88 7.13 -7.39
CA LEU A 42 -0.98 5.71 -7.04
C LEU A 42 0.00 4.89 -7.89
N GLY A 43 0.79 4.06 -7.22
CA GLY A 43 1.80 3.23 -7.89
C GLY A 43 3.01 4.00 -8.41
N ARG A 44 3.18 5.27 -8.04
CA ARG A 44 4.32 6.13 -8.40
C ARG A 44 5.04 6.65 -7.16
N GLY A 45 6.26 7.16 -7.36
CA GLY A 45 7.02 7.80 -6.28
C GLY A 45 7.31 6.81 -5.15
N PHE A 46 6.82 7.06 -3.94
CA PHE A 46 7.08 6.16 -2.81
C PHE A 46 6.39 4.78 -2.94
N ASP A 47 5.26 4.66 -3.63
CA ASP A 47 4.66 3.35 -3.90
C ASP A 47 5.62 2.54 -4.80
N GLU A 48 6.10 3.17 -5.88
CA GLU A 48 7.06 2.59 -6.80
C GLU A 48 8.39 2.24 -6.12
N PHE A 49 8.93 3.12 -5.26
CA PHE A 49 10.13 2.81 -4.48
C PHE A 49 9.91 1.61 -3.54
N CYS A 50 8.73 1.51 -2.92
CA CYS A 50 8.40 0.39 -2.05
C CYS A 50 8.31 -0.93 -2.83
N THR A 51 7.62 -0.94 -3.98
CA THR A 51 7.47 -2.15 -4.80
C THR A 51 8.77 -2.55 -5.48
N ASN A 52 9.59 -1.58 -5.92
CA ASN A 52 10.92 -1.82 -6.45
C ASN A 52 11.85 -2.40 -5.38
N PHE A 53 11.80 -1.90 -4.13
CA PHE A 53 12.58 -2.48 -3.03
C PHE A 53 12.19 -3.93 -2.77
N LEU A 54 10.89 -4.24 -2.80
CA LEU A 54 10.33 -5.58 -2.62
C LEU A 54 10.47 -6.48 -3.87
N GLN A 55 10.94 -5.95 -5.01
CA GLN A 55 11.04 -6.67 -6.29
C GLN A 55 9.70 -7.24 -6.80
N VAL A 56 8.59 -6.56 -6.51
CA VAL A 56 7.23 -6.94 -6.96
C VAL A 56 6.63 -5.86 -7.85
N GLN A 57 5.67 -6.21 -8.70
CA GLN A 57 4.93 -5.23 -9.49
C GLN A 57 3.78 -4.62 -8.68
N TYR A 58 3.57 -3.31 -8.81
CA TYR A 58 2.49 -2.62 -8.09
C TYR A 58 1.09 -3.20 -8.41
N HIS A 59 0.83 -3.58 -9.67
CA HIS A 59 -0.46 -4.17 -10.05
C HIS A 59 -0.72 -5.52 -9.38
N ASP A 60 0.32 -6.31 -9.11
CA ASP A 60 0.20 -7.58 -8.42
C ASP A 60 -0.10 -7.36 -6.94
N VAL A 61 0.56 -6.38 -6.30
CA VAL A 61 0.23 -5.97 -4.93
C VAL A 61 -1.23 -5.49 -4.82
N VAL A 62 -1.70 -4.69 -5.78
CA VAL A 62 -3.11 -4.26 -5.83
C VAL A 62 -4.06 -5.45 -5.91
N SER A 63 -3.74 -6.44 -6.74
CA SER A 63 -4.56 -7.65 -6.89
C SER A 63 -4.55 -8.47 -5.60
N ARG A 64 -3.37 -8.67 -5.00
CA ARG A 64 -3.21 -9.36 -3.71
C ARG A 64 -3.96 -8.67 -2.58
N VAL A 65 -3.98 -7.34 -2.52
CA VAL A 65 -4.73 -6.57 -1.52
C VAL A 65 -6.23 -6.81 -1.63
N LYS A 66 -6.76 -6.92 -2.86
CA LYS A 66 -8.20 -7.18 -3.12
C LYS A 66 -8.64 -8.57 -2.70
N GLU A 67 -7.73 -9.55 -2.69
CA GLU A 67 -8.00 -10.88 -2.13
C GLU A 67 -8.20 -10.84 -0.60
N GLY A 68 -7.85 -9.72 0.04
CA GLY A 68 -7.98 -9.52 1.48
C GLY A 68 -6.82 -10.12 2.29
N GLY A 69 -6.99 -10.14 3.61
CA GLY A 69 -5.96 -10.54 4.56
C GLY A 69 -5.32 -9.36 5.31
N SER A 70 -4.49 -9.73 6.26
CA SER A 70 -3.69 -8.81 7.09
C SER A 70 -2.54 -8.19 6.31
N ASP A 71 -1.99 -7.09 6.83
CA ASP A 71 -0.85 -6.43 6.21
C ASP A 71 0.39 -7.32 6.23
N GLU A 72 0.56 -8.09 7.30
CA GLU A 72 1.65 -9.04 7.46
C GLU A 72 1.57 -10.17 6.43
N GLU A 73 0.38 -10.73 6.16
CA GLU A 73 0.21 -11.78 5.14
C GLU A 73 0.54 -11.26 3.74
N ILE A 74 0.15 -10.02 3.42
CA ILE A 74 0.47 -9.41 2.12
C ILE A 74 1.96 -9.10 2.04
N LEU A 75 2.58 -8.67 3.14
CA LEU A 75 4.02 -8.44 3.20
C LEU A 75 4.80 -9.75 2.98
N TRP A 76 4.41 -10.83 3.67
CA TRP A 76 5.04 -12.14 3.51
C TRP A 76 4.92 -12.67 2.09
N TRP A 77 3.77 -12.46 1.44
CA TRP A 77 3.58 -12.80 0.03
C TRP A 77 4.55 -12.08 -0.91
N CYS A 78 5.01 -10.87 -0.58
CA CYS A 78 6.02 -10.18 -1.39
C CYS A 78 7.42 -10.85 -1.34
N PHE A 79 7.65 -11.79 -0.43
CA PHE A 79 8.93 -12.51 -0.28
C PHE A 79 8.89 -13.96 -0.75
N ASP A 80 7.73 -14.44 -1.23
CA ASP A 80 7.53 -15.79 -1.79
C ASP A 80 7.76 -15.78 -3.31
#